data_AF-A0A3C1D8C7-F1
#
_entry.id   AF-A0A3C1D8C7-F1
#
_cell.length_a   1.000
_cell.length_b   1.000
_cell.length_c   1.000
_cell.angle_alpha   90.00
_cell.angle_beta   90.00
_cell.angle_gamma   90.00
#
_symmetry.space_group_name_H-M   'P 1'
#
loop_
_entity.id
_entity.type
_entity.pdbx_description
1 polymer ?
#
loop_
_entity_poly.entity_id
_entity_poly.type
_entity_poly.pdbx_seq_one_letter_code
_entity_poly.pdbx_strand_id
1 'polypeptide(L)'
;LRTGRPVTYEFSRTEQFTRASLRHPMRVAVTLGADADGTLTAMKLDVLSDTGAYGNHAIGVMFHGVAESTTVYRTPVRRIDAEAVYTNNVPSGAFRGYGLGQVMLGVESAM
;
A
#
# COMPACT_ATOMS: atom_id res chain seq x y z
N LEU A 1 -26.98 -22.09 -5.39
CA LEU A 1 -28.20 -21.47 -5.96
C LEU A 1 -28.71 -22.21 -7.21
N ARG A 2 -27.87 -22.52 -8.21
CA ARG A 2 -28.28 -23.27 -9.43
C ARG A 2 -28.56 -24.78 -9.22
N THR A 3 -27.96 -25.39 -8.20
CA THR A 3 -28.04 -26.85 -7.94
C THR A 3 -29.11 -27.26 -6.93
N GLY A 4 -29.78 -26.30 -6.27
CA GLY A 4 -30.78 -26.58 -5.22
C GLY A 4 -30.27 -27.35 -3.98
N ARG A 5 -28.95 -27.55 -3.85
CA ARG A 5 -28.34 -28.36 -2.80
C ARG A 5 -27.28 -27.56 -2.03
N PRO A 6 -27.03 -27.85 -0.73
CA PRO A 6 -25.90 -27.30 -0.01
C PRO A 6 -24.57 -27.67 -0.67
N VAL A 7 -23.63 -26.72 -0.70
CA VAL A 7 -22.28 -26.90 -1.27
C VAL A 7 -21.28 -26.23 -0.34
N THR A 8 -20.13 -26.87 -0.17
CA THR A 8 -18.95 -26.28 0.47
C THR A 8 -17.84 -26.12 -0.55
N TYR A 9 -17.02 -25.07 -0.39
CA TYR A 9 -15.80 -24.88 -1.14
C TYR A 9 -14.72 -24.34 -0.20
N GLU A 10 -13.61 -25.05 -0.13
CA GLU A 10 -12.46 -24.71 0.70
C GLU A 10 -11.23 -24.62 -0.20
N PHE A 11 -10.40 -23.60 0.02
CA PHE A 11 -9.14 -23.49 -0.68
C PHE A 11 -8.13 -24.51 -0.16
N SER A 12 -7.48 -25.20 -1.09
CA SER A 12 -6.15 -25.76 -0.80
C SER A 12 -5.15 -24.64 -0.47
N ARG A 13 -4.03 -25.00 0.18
CA ARG A 13 -2.96 -24.04 0.47
C ARG A 13 -2.42 -23.35 -0.79
N THR A 14 -2.31 -24.10 -1.88
CA THR A 14 -1.87 -23.56 -3.18
C THR A 14 -2.89 -22.58 -3.75
N GLU A 15 -4.19 -22.88 -3.69
CA GLU A 15 -5.24 -21.95 -4.12
C GLU A 15 -5.25 -20.67 -3.28
N GLN A 16 -5.04 -20.78 -1.96
CA GLN A 16 -4.94 -19.61 -1.08
C GLN A 16 -3.86 -18.61 -1.54
N PHE A 17 -2.71 -19.08 -2.04
CA PHE A 17 -1.63 -18.19 -2.48
C PHE A 17 -1.74 -17.75 -3.94
N THR A 18 -2.51 -18.46 -4.76
CA THR A 18 -2.61 -18.19 -6.20
C THR A 18 -3.93 -17.52 -6.61
N ARG A 19 -4.97 -17.58 -5.76
CA ARG A 19 -6.31 -17.05 -6.05
C ARG A 19 -6.80 -16.00 -5.07
N ALA A 20 -6.42 -16.09 -3.80
CA ALA A 20 -6.85 -15.10 -2.82
C ALA A 20 -6.05 -13.81 -2.98
N SER A 21 -6.63 -12.70 -2.55
CA SER A 21 -5.95 -11.40 -2.59
C SER A 21 -4.76 -11.34 -1.62
N LEU A 22 -3.69 -10.69 -2.05
CA LEU A 22 -2.47 -10.50 -1.27
C LEU A 22 -2.25 -9.01 -0.92
N ARG A 23 -1.25 -8.72 -0.08
CA ARG A 23 -0.84 -7.32 0.18
C ARG A 23 -0.34 -6.67 -1.11
N HIS A 24 -0.72 -5.42 -1.34
CA HIS A 24 -0.17 -4.58 -2.41
C HIS A 24 1.36 -4.45 -2.32
N PRO A 25 2.10 -4.94 -3.34
CA PRO A 25 3.51 -4.59 -3.52
C PRO A 25 3.63 -3.10 -3.81
N MET A 26 4.59 -2.43 -3.16
CA MET A 26 4.83 -1.00 -3.33
C MET A 26 6.31 -0.71 -3.55
N ARG A 27 6.59 0.20 -4.46
CA ARG A 27 7.86 0.94 -4.50
C ARG A 27 7.62 2.29 -3.85
N VAL A 28 8.41 2.61 -2.83
CA VAL A 28 8.32 3.85 -2.07
C VAL A 28 9.67 4.55 -2.16
N ALA A 29 9.69 5.73 -2.76
CA ALA A 29 10.85 6.62 -2.73
C ALA A 29 10.54 7.81 -1.83
N VAL A 30 11.50 8.16 -0.97
CA VAL A 30 11.37 9.25 -0.01
C VAL A 30 12.55 10.19 -0.17
N THR A 31 12.28 11.49 -0.17
CA THR A 31 13.29 12.53 -0.08
C THR A 31 12.92 13.47 1.07
N LEU A 32 13.85 13.66 1.99
CA LEU A 32 13.68 14.52 3.16
C LEU A 32 14.63 15.71 3.08
N GLY A 33 14.13 16.87 3.47
CA GLY A 33 14.93 18.04 3.78
C GLY A 33 14.90 18.28 5.29
N ALA A 34 16.05 18.59 5.88
CA ALA A 34 16.18 18.92 7.29
C ALA A 34 17.19 20.06 7.49
N ASP A 35 16.99 20.84 8.54
CA ASP A 35 17.98 21.79 9.03
C ASP A 35 19.12 21.07 9.78
N ALA A 36 20.19 21.80 10.09
CA ALA A 36 21.38 21.24 10.76
C ALA A 36 21.09 20.66 12.16
N ASP A 37 19.98 21.05 12.79
CA ASP A 37 19.51 20.52 14.07
C ASP A 37 18.60 19.28 13.95
N GLY A 38 18.35 18.80 12.71
CA GLY A 38 17.50 17.66 12.42
C GLY A 38 16.02 17.99 12.25
N THR A 39 15.62 19.27 12.32
CA THR A 39 14.23 19.66 12.09
C THR A 39 13.85 19.48 10.62
N LEU A 40 12.82 18.66 10.34
CA LEU A 40 12.34 18.42 8.99
C LEU A 40 11.70 19.66 8.37
N THR A 41 12.19 20.06 7.19
CA THR A 41 11.72 21.24 6.44
C THR A 41 10.87 20.85 5.22
N ALA A 42 11.16 19.71 4.59
CA ALA A 42 10.42 19.22 3.43
C ALA A 42 10.36 17.68 3.38
N MET A 43 9.26 17.16 2.83
CA MET A 43 9.08 15.73 2.59
C MET A 43 8.47 15.51 1.20
N LYS A 44 9.14 14.73 0.37
CA LYS A 44 8.61 14.23 -0.90
C LYS A 44 8.46 12.70 -0.84
N LEU A 45 7.28 12.21 -1.22
CA LEU A 45 7.03 10.78 -1.42
C LEU A 45 6.60 10.53 -2.87
N ASP A 46 7.22 9.52 -3.49
CA ASP A 46 6.76 8.92 -4.74
C ASP A 46 6.39 7.44 -4.45
N VAL A 47 5.12 7.08 -4.61
CA VAL A 47 4.61 5.73 -4.29
C VAL A 47 4.00 5.10 -5.53
N LEU A 48 4.52 3.94 -5.94
CA LEU A 48 3.94 3.12 -6.99
C LEU A 48 3.45 1.80 -6.39
N SER A 49 2.15 1.55 -6.43
CA SER A 49 1.52 0.33 -5.92
C SER A 49 1.00 -0.54 -7.05
N ASP A 50 1.31 -1.82 -7.00
CA ASP A 50 0.71 -2.83 -7.88
C ASP A 50 -0.63 -3.30 -7.26
N THR A 51 -1.73 -3.22 -8.00
CA THR A 51 -3.04 -3.76 -7.57
C THR A 51 -3.37 -5.13 -8.17
N GLY A 52 -2.51 -5.67 -9.04
CA GLY A 52 -2.78 -6.86 -9.83
C GLY A 52 -3.83 -6.59 -10.92
N ALA A 53 -4.50 -7.65 -11.35
CA ALA A 53 -5.45 -7.59 -12.46
C ALA A 53 -6.72 -6.76 -12.19
N TYR A 54 -7.04 -6.48 -10.93
CA TYR A 54 -8.25 -5.74 -10.54
C TYR A 54 -7.95 -4.70 -9.45
N GLY A 55 -8.72 -3.61 -9.44
CA GLY A 55 -8.53 -2.46 -8.56
C GLY A 55 -9.04 -2.67 -7.13
N ASN A 56 -9.04 -3.92 -6.66
CA ASN A 56 -9.57 -4.30 -5.36
C ASN A 56 -8.80 -3.57 -4.25
N HIS A 57 -9.52 -2.79 -3.44
CA HIS A 57 -8.97 -1.93 -2.37
C HIS A 57 -7.88 -0.92 -2.78
N ALA A 58 -7.54 -0.77 -4.06
CA ALA A 58 -6.42 0.06 -4.53
C ALA A 58 -6.46 1.50 -4.00
N ILE A 59 -7.62 2.17 -4.14
CA ILE A 59 -7.81 3.55 -3.71
C ILE A 59 -7.69 3.69 -2.18
N GLY A 60 -8.34 2.78 -1.43
CA GLY A 60 -8.34 2.82 0.03
C GLY A 60 -6.94 2.57 0.60
N VAL A 61 -6.26 1.54 0.13
CA VAL A 61 -4.90 1.20 0.59
C VAL A 61 -3.93 2.34 0.27
N MET A 62 -4.04 2.95 -0.91
CA MET A 62 -3.20 4.09 -1.27
C MET A 62 -3.49 5.30 -0.37
N PHE A 63 -4.77 5.65 -0.18
CA PHE A 63 -5.19 6.79 0.64
C PHE A 63 -4.67 6.68 2.07
N HIS A 64 -4.97 5.58 2.75
CA HIS A 64 -4.51 5.37 4.13
C HIS A 64 -2.99 5.28 4.22
N GLY A 65 -2.36 4.60 3.25
CA GLY A 65 -0.91 4.48 3.16
C GLY A 65 -0.20 5.83 3.17
N VAL A 66 -0.62 6.79 2.34
CA VAL A 66 0.07 8.10 2.26
C VAL A 66 -0.46 9.14 3.24
N ALA A 67 -1.76 9.15 3.52
CA ALA A 67 -2.38 10.16 4.39
C ALA A 67 -1.92 10.00 5.84
N GLU A 68 -1.96 8.79 6.38
CA GLU A 68 -1.67 8.55 7.79
C GLU A 68 -0.16 8.50 8.04
N SER A 69 0.58 7.76 7.20
CA SER A 69 2.03 7.55 7.39
C SER A 69 2.87 8.82 7.32
N THR A 70 2.40 9.87 6.63
CA THR A 70 3.14 11.13 6.56
C THR A 70 2.77 12.08 7.71
N THR A 71 1.59 11.95 8.31
CA THR A 71 1.10 12.89 9.34
C THR A 71 1.79 12.76 10.69
N VAL A 72 2.49 11.65 10.95
CA VAL A 72 3.18 11.41 12.23
C VAL A 72 4.40 12.32 12.44
N TYR A 73 4.95 12.92 11.39
CA TYR A 73 6.10 13.83 11.45
C TYR A 73 5.72 15.28 11.18
N ARG A 74 6.21 16.23 12.00
CA ARG A 74 6.01 17.66 11.70
C ARG A 74 6.92 18.06 10.54
N THR A 75 6.31 18.44 9.41
CA THR A 75 7.04 18.89 8.22
C THR A 75 6.18 19.94 7.50
N PRO A 76 6.66 21.18 7.34
CA PRO A 76 5.84 22.29 6.84
C PRO A 76 5.53 22.21 5.35
N VAL A 77 6.40 21.56 4.56
CA VAL A 77 6.21 21.37 3.11
C VAL A 77 6.15 19.89 2.77
N ARG A 78 5.10 19.48 2.07
CA ARG A 78 4.91 18.09 1.64
C ARG A 78 4.46 17.99 0.20
N ARG A 79 5.05 17.07 -0.54
CA ARG A 79 4.61 16.67 -1.87
C ARG A 79 4.47 15.16 -1.93
N ILE A 80 3.31 14.66 -2.32
CA ILE A 80 3.02 13.23 -2.39
C ILE A 80 2.47 12.95 -3.77
N ASP A 81 3.21 12.17 -4.55
CA ASP A 81 2.79 11.64 -5.84
C ASP A 81 2.60 10.12 -5.67
N ALA A 82 1.40 9.62 -5.92
CA ALA A 82 1.04 8.24 -5.60
C ALA A 82 0.13 7.62 -6.66
N GLU A 83 0.52 6.45 -7.17
CA GLU A 83 -0.13 5.77 -8.28
C GLU A 83 -0.40 4.30 -7.93
N ALA A 84 -1.62 3.84 -8.24
CA ALA A 84 -1.96 2.43 -8.23
C ALA A 84 -2.13 1.94 -9.67
N VAL A 85 -1.40 0.90 -10.04
CA VAL A 85 -1.36 0.39 -11.42
C VAL A 85 -1.88 -1.04 -11.53
N TYR A 86 -2.60 -1.29 -12.61
CA TYR A 86 -3.03 -2.63 -12.99
C TYR A 86 -1.86 -3.41 -13.59
N THR A 87 -1.76 -4.69 -13.24
CA THR A 87 -0.74 -5.60 -13.78
C THR A 87 -1.36 -6.98 -14.05
N ASN A 88 -0.57 -7.91 -14.58
CA ASN A 88 -0.99 -9.31 -14.75
C ASN A 88 -0.73 -10.19 -13.51
N ASN A 89 -0.43 -9.58 -12.35
CA ASN A 89 -0.24 -10.30 -11.09
C ASN A 89 -1.58 -10.67 -10.41
N VAL A 90 -1.51 -11.59 -9.44
CA VAL A 90 -2.66 -11.93 -8.58
C VAL A 90 -3.23 -10.65 -7.96
N PRO A 91 -4.55 -10.45 -7.93
CA PRO A 91 -5.15 -9.25 -7.39
C PRO A 91 -4.68 -8.98 -5.96
N SER A 92 -4.31 -7.73 -5.69
CA SER A 92 -4.02 -7.30 -4.33
C SER A 92 -5.32 -6.93 -3.59
N GLY A 93 -5.22 -6.74 -2.28
CA GLY A 93 -6.35 -6.34 -1.47
C GLY A 93 -5.94 -5.89 -0.08
N ALA A 94 -6.94 -5.81 0.80
CA ALA A 94 -6.74 -5.44 2.19
C ALA A 94 -5.81 -6.42 2.90
N PHE A 95 -4.79 -5.89 3.57
CA PHE A 95 -3.95 -6.63 4.51
C PHE A 95 -3.74 -5.76 5.75
N ARG A 96 -3.56 -6.37 6.93
CA ARG A 96 -3.28 -5.64 8.19
C ARG A 96 -2.22 -4.53 8.00
N GLY A 97 -2.59 -3.33 8.44
CA GLY A 97 -1.85 -2.08 8.24
C GLY A 97 -2.33 -1.27 7.03
N TYR A 98 -3.03 -1.87 6.07
CA TYR A 98 -3.75 -1.18 4.98
C TYR A 98 -2.93 -0.11 4.22
N GLY A 99 -1.68 -0.45 3.89
CA GLY A 99 -0.73 0.42 3.17
C GLY A 99 0.27 1.14 4.07
N LEU A 100 -0.08 1.38 5.33
CA LEU A 100 0.73 2.16 6.27
C LEU A 100 2.12 1.57 6.47
N GLY A 101 2.20 0.26 6.70
CA GLY A 101 3.49 -0.40 7.00
C GLY A 101 4.50 -0.27 5.86
N GLN A 102 4.05 -0.26 4.61
CA GLN A 102 4.92 -0.09 3.45
C GLN A 102 5.45 1.35 3.35
N VAL A 103 4.57 2.34 3.53
CA VAL A 103 4.96 3.75 3.41
C VAL A 103 5.78 4.21 4.62
N MET A 104 5.36 3.86 5.84
CA MET A 104 6.13 4.16 7.05
C MET A 104 7.53 3.55 6.98
N LEU A 105 7.69 2.30 6.55
CA LEU A 105 9.02 1.72 6.40
C LEU A 105 9.91 2.57 5.49
N GLY A 106 9.39 3.08 4.37
CA GLY A 106 10.13 3.97 3.48
C GLY A 106 10.49 5.31 4.13
N VAL A 107 9.56 5.91 4.89
CA VAL A 107 9.81 7.16 5.61
C VAL A 107 10.85 6.98 6.71
N GLU A 108 10.69 5.97 7.57
CA GLU A 108 11.63 5.67 8.66
C GLU A 108 13.03 5.34 8.14
N SER A 109 13.13 4.66 6.99
CA SER A 109 14.43 4.31 6.42
C SER A 109 15.18 5.51 5.83
N ALA A 110 14.51 6.63 5.59
CA ALA A 110 15.09 7.86 5.06
C ALA A 110 15.49 8.87 6.16
N MET A 111 15.03 8.66 7.40
CA MET A 111 15.43 9.42 8.59
C MET A 111 16.83 9.01 9.04
#